data_AF-A0A7W1C3P0-F1
#
_entry.id   AF-A0A7W1C3P0-F1
#
_cell.length_a   1.000
_cell.length_b   1.000
_cell.length_c   1.000
_cell.angle_alpha   90.00
_cell.angle_beta   90.00
_cell.angle_gamma   90.00
#
_symmetry.space_group_name_H-M   'P 1'
#
loop_
_entity.id
_entity.type
_entity.pdbx_description
1 polymer ?
#
loop_
_entity_poly.entity_id
_entity_poly.type
_entity_poly.pdbx_seq_one_letter_code
_entity_poly.pdbx_strand_id
1 'polypeptide(L)'
;GGASASQQSSSSNVSAAREAYERGLDYYSRSRQDSANATFLTPAIESFEEAVRLDPGYAEAYAKLAEARFWWATLDASDAARRTAFETALDRAVQLNPNLPEVRAAQALRMDH
;
A
#
# COMPACT_ATOMS: atom_id res chain seq x y z
N GLY A 1 -1.88 37.69 8.51
CA GLY A 1 -1.86 36.63 7.49
C GLY A 1 -1.28 35.38 8.10
N GLY A 2 -2.02 34.29 8.17
CA GLY A 2 -1.54 33.05 8.82
C GLY A 2 -2.19 31.76 8.29
N ALA A 3 -3.06 31.83 7.28
CA ALA A 3 -3.80 30.67 6.77
C ALA A 3 -3.06 29.89 5.65
N SER A 4 -1.98 30.43 5.10
CA SER A 4 -1.36 29.88 3.88
C SER A 4 -0.38 28.72 4.12
N ALA A 5 0.23 28.61 5.30
CA ALA A 5 1.25 27.60 5.58
C ALA A 5 0.65 26.19 5.79
N SER A 6 -0.47 26.08 6.52
CA SER A 6 -1.11 24.79 6.80
C SER A 6 -1.79 24.19 5.56
N GLN A 7 -2.38 25.02 4.70
CA GLN A 7 -3.03 24.57 3.47
C GLN A 7 -2.02 24.12 2.40
N GLN A 8 -0.86 24.78 2.32
CA GLN A 8 0.22 24.39 1.41
C GLN A 8 0.86 23.06 1.81
N SER A 9 1.15 22.86 3.10
CA SER A 9 1.73 21.61 3.60
C SER A 9 0.80 20.40 3.44
N SER A 10 -0.51 20.57 3.66
CA SER A 10 -1.47 19.49 3.41
C SER A 10 -1.60 19.15 1.92
N SER A 11 -1.62 20.18 1.06
CA SER A 11 -1.70 19.97 -0.39
C SER A 11 -0.44 19.32 -0.95
N SER A 12 0.75 19.69 -0.44
CA SER A 12 2.02 19.08 -0.83
C SER A 12 2.16 17.64 -0.34
N ASN A 13 1.62 17.33 0.85
CA ASN A 13 1.63 15.96 1.36
C ASN A 13 0.70 15.06 0.54
N VAL A 14 -0.48 15.54 0.16
CA VAL A 14 -1.40 14.79 -0.72
C VAL A 14 -0.79 14.55 -2.10
N SER A 15 -0.11 15.55 -2.69
CA SER A 15 0.59 15.33 -3.97
C SER A 15 1.75 14.35 -3.83
N ALA A 16 2.58 14.48 -2.78
CA ALA A 16 3.70 13.58 -2.54
C ALA A 16 3.23 12.14 -2.24
N ALA A 17 2.11 11.98 -1.52
CA ALA A 17 1.49 10.68 -1.26
C ALA A 17 1.06 10.00 -2.55
N ARG A 18 0.44 10.76 -3.47
CA ARG A 18 0.05 10.27 -4.79
C ARG A 18 1.24 9.89 -5.65
N GLU A 19 2.30 10.70 -5.66
CA GLU A 19 3.53 10.34 -6.37
C GLU A 19 4.18 9.07 -5.81
N ALA A 20 4.19 8.91 -4.49
CA ALA A 20 4.66 7.68 -3.85
C ALA A 20 3.80 6.47 -4.21
N TYR A 21 2.47 6.65 -4.23
CA TYR A 21 1.53 5.63 -4.68
C TYR A 21 1.76 5.21 -6.13
N GLU A 22 1.91 6.17 -7.04
CA GLU A 22 2.19 5.91 -8.46
C GLU A 22 3.52 5.16 -8.67
N ARG A 23 4.57 5.52 -7.91
CA ARG A 23 5.83 4.76 -7.91
C ARG A 23 5.64 3.33 -7.42
N GLY A 24 4.86 3.13 -6.35
CA GLY A 24 4.52 1.80 -5.85
C GLY A 24 3.79 0.96 -6.89
N LEU A 25 2.86 1.56 -7.64
CA LEU A 25 2.15 0.88 -8.72
C LEU A 25 3.07 0.46 -9.88
N ASP A 26 4.04 1.29 -10.26
CA ASP A 26 5.04 0.95 -11.28
C ASP A 26 5.88 -0.25 -10.84
N TYR A 27 6.44 -0.21 -9.63
CA TYR A 27 7.20 -1.34 -9.08
C TYR A 27 6.35 -2.60 -8.94
N TYR A 28 5.12 -2.49 -8.44
CA TYR A 28 4.21 -3.62 -8.30
C TYR A 28 3.87 -4.25 -9.65
N SER A 29 3.65 -3.43 -10.68
CA SER A 29 3.39 -3.89 -12.04
C SER A 29 4.59 -4.65 -12.62
N ARG A 30 5.82 -4.17 -12.38
CA ARG A 30 7.06 -4.86 -12.76
C ARG A 30 7.24 -6.17 -11.99
N SER A 31 6.91 -6.19 -10.70
CA SER A 31 6.97 -7.41 -9.87
C SER A 31 6.08 -8.52 -10.42
N ARG A 32 4.93 -8.19 -11.01
CA ARG A 32 4.02 -9.19 -11.59
C ARG A 32 4.49 -9.72 -12.95
N GLN A 33 5.40 -9.00 -13.62
CA GLN A 33 6.02 -9.43 -14.87
C GLN A 33 7.31 -10.21 -14.62
N ASP A 34 7.97 -9.98 -13.50
CA ASP A 34 9.15 -10.71 -13.04
C ASP A 34 8.74 -12.10 -12.53
N SER A 35 8.87 -13.12 -13.38
CA SER A 35 8.52 -14.50 -13.03
C SER A 35 9.49 -15.14 -12.03
N ALA A 36 10.62 -14.49 -11.72
CA ALA A 36 11.75 -15.18 -11.11
C ALA A 36 12.16 -14.66 -9.73
N ASN A 37 11.88 -13.42 -9.30
CA ASN A 37 12.52 -12.98 -8.05
C ASN A 37 11.89 -11.88 -7.18
N ALA A 38 10.63 -11.49 -7.39
CA ALA A 38 9.95 -10.49 -6.54
C ALA A 38 10.80 -9.22 -6.29
N THR A 39 11.72 -8.91 -7.22
CA THR A 39 12.77 -7.90 -7.04
C THR A 39 12.15 -6.53 -6.78
N PHE A 40 11.01 -6.30 -7.42
CA PHE A 40 10.27 -5.06 -7.36
C PHE A 40 9.18 -5.04 -6.27
N LEU A 41 9.01 -6.12 -5.51
CA LEU A 41 7.98 -6.19 -4.48
C LEU A 41 8.36 -5.37 -3.25
N THR A 42 9.61 -5.46 -2.80
CA THR A 42 10.15 -4.63 -1.71
C THR A 42 10.05 -3.13 -2.03
N PRO A 43 10.55 -2.61 -3.17
CA PRO A 43 10.42 -1.19 -3.48
C PRO A 43 8.96 -0.74 -3.71
N ALA A 44 8.05 -1.64 -4.12
CA ALA A 44 6.62 -1.35 -4.14
C ALA A 44 6.07 -1.14 -2.72
N ILE A 45 6.40 -2.04 -1.78
CA ILE A 45 6.01 -1.93 -0.37
C ILE A 45 6.52 -0.61 0.23
N GLU A 46 7.80 -0.29 0.06
CA GLU A 46 8.40 0.95 0.57
C GLU A 46 7.70 2.21 0.01
N SER A 47 7.35 2.19 -1.28
CA SER A 47 6.65 3.30 -1.93
C SER A 47 5.22 3.47 -1.41
N PHE A 48 4.50 2.37 -1.17
CA PHE A 48 3.16 2.44 -0.57
C PHE A 48 3.20 2.81 0.91
N GLU A 49 4.21 2.37 1.67
CA GLU A 49 4.44 2.80 3.04
C GLU A 49 4.66 4.31 3.13
N GLU A 50 5.43 4.86 2.20
CA GLU A 50 5.62 6.31 2.10
C GLU A 50 4.31 7.03 1.78
N ALA A 51 3.50 6.50 0.85
CA ALA A 51 2.21 7.07 0.51
C ALA A 51 1.27 7.16 1.73
N VAL A 52 1.17 6.08 2.52
CA VAL A 52 0.29 6.07 3.71
C VAL A 52 0.88 6.83 4.89
N ARG A 53 2.20 7.02 4.94
CA ARG A 53 2.85 7.90 5.93
C ARG A 53 2.56 9.37 5.65
N LEU A 54 2.54 9.75 4.38
CA LEU A 54 2.25 11.11 3.91
C LEU A 54 0.75 11.42 3.98
N ASP A 55 -0.10 10.45 3.64
CA ASP A 55 -1.55 10.52 3.77
C ASP A 55 -2.12 9.28 4.48
N PRO A 56 -2.30 9.34 5.81
CA PRO A 56 -2.92 8.26 6.58
C PRO A 56 -4.39 7.97 6.24
N GLY A 57 -5.03 8.82 5.42
CA GLY A 57 -6.38 8.60 4.91
C GLY A 57 -6.43 7.88 3.56
N TYR A 58 -5.29 7.53 2.97
CA TYR A 58 -5.21 7.01 1.61
C TYR A 58 -5.58 5.51 1.54
N ALA A 59 -6.88 5.22 1.58
CA ALA A 59 -7.43 3.86 1.60
C ALA A 59 -6.93 2.98 0.44
N GLU A 60 -6.83 3.54 -0.77
CA GLU A 60 -6.33 2.82 -1.96
C GLU A 60 -4.86 2.41 -1.80
N ALA A 61 -4.02 3.30 -1.24
CA ALA A 61 -2.62 2.99 -0.96
C ALA A 61 -2.47 1.91 0.12
N TYR A 62 -3.30 1.93 1.17
CA TYR A 62 -3.33 0.84 2.15
C TYR A 62 -3.76 -0.50 1.53
N ALA A 63 -4.72 -0.49 0.60
CA ALA A 63 -5.14 -1.71 -0.10
C ALA A 63 -4.00 -2.29 -0.95
N LYS A 64 -3.28 -1.44 -1.71
CA LYS A 64 -2.11 -1.88 -2.50
C LYS A 64 -0.93 -2.30 -1.64
N LEU A 65 -0.70 -1.63 -0.51
CA LEU A 65 0.28 -2.06 0.48
C LEU A 65 -0.05 -3.46 1.01
N ALA A 66 -1.33 -3.73 1.32
CA ALA A 66 -1.79 -5.04 1.74
C ALA A 66 -1.53 -6.09 0.63
N GLU A 67 -1.99 -5.85 -0.60
CA GLU A 67 -1.72 -6.76 -1.72
C GLU A 67 -0.22 -7.06 -1.89
N ALA A 68 0.64 -6.04 -1.87
CA ALA A 68 2.09 -6.23 -2.02
C ALA A 68 2.69 -7.04 -0.87
N ARG A 69 2.28 -6.75 0.38
CA ARG A 69 2.72 -7.51 1.57
C ARG A 69 2.20 -8.94 1.58
N PHE A 70 1.01 -9.19 1.05
CA PHE A 70 0.50 -10.55 0.88
C PHE A 70 1.43 -11.37 -0.01
N TRP A 71 1.73 -10.88 -1.22
CA TRP A 71 2.66 -11.55 -2.12
C TRP A 71 4.05 -11.71 -1.48
N TRP A 72 4.51 -10.72 -0.72
CA TRP A 72 5.80 -10.79 -0.05
C TRP A 72 5.82 -11.83 1.08
N ALA A 73 4.69 -12.04 1.76
CA ALA A 73 4.50 -13.13 2.72
C ALA A 73 4.49 -14.49 2.04
N THR A 74 3.99 -14.61 0.80
CA THR A 74 4.03 -15.89 0.06
C THR A 74 5.44 -16.34 -0.32
N LEU A 75 6.41 -15.40 -0.40
CA LEU A 75 7.82 -15.72 -0.68
C LEU A 75 8.51 -16.41 0.51
N ASP A 76 8.05 -16.15 1.73
CA ASP A 76 8.53 -16.79 2.95
C ASP A 76 7.36 -16.98 3.92
N ALA A 77 6.67 -18.10 3.76
CA ALA A 77 5.50 -18.44 4.57
C ALA A 77 5.86 -18.72 6.06
N SER A 78 7.14 -18.90 6.39
CA SER A 78 7.59 -19.11 7.77
C SER A 78 7.63 -17.82 8.59
N ASP A 79 7.71 -16.67 7.92
CA ASP A 79 7.76 -15.36 8.55
C ASP A 79 6.35 -14.83 8.86
N ALA A 80 5.87 -15.16 10.06
CA ALA A 80 4.57 -14.71 10.57
C ALA A 80 4.43 -13.18 10.66
N ALA A 81 5.54 -12.43 10.72
CA ALA A 81 5.49 -10.98 10.75
C ALA A 81 4.98 -10.41 9.43
N ARG A 82 5.28 -11.05 8.29
CA ARG A 82 4.79 -10.62 6.97
C ARG A 82 3.28 -10.72 6.86
N ARG A 83 2.72 -11.82 7.37
CA ARG A 83 1.27 -12.02 7.43
C ARG A 83 0.59 -10.98 8.32
N THR A 84 1.16 -10.71 9.49
CA THR A 84 0.67 -9.64 10.37
C THR A 84 0.71 -8.27 9.69
N ALA A 85 1.77 -7.98 8.92
CA ALA A 85 1.92 -6.73 8.19
C ALA A 85 0.87 -6.58 7.07
N PHE A 86 0.50 -7.67 6.40
CA PHE A 86 -0.63 -7.71 5.46
C PHE A 86 -1.94 -7.36 6.16
N GLU A 87 -2.30 -8.09 7.22
CA GLU A 87 -3.56 -7.87 7.96
C GLU A 87 -3.67 -6.44 8.49
N THR A 88 -2.57 -5.91 9.05
CA THR A 88 -2.54 -4.54 9.57
C THR A 88 -2.83 -3.50 8.48
N ALA A 89 -2.27 -3.68 7.27
CA ALA A 89 -2.53 -2.77 6.16
C ALA A 89 -3.96 -2.91 5.63
N LEU A 90 -4.46 -4.15 5.50
CA LEU A 90 -5.82 -4.43 5.06
C LEU A 90 -6.86 -3.84 6.02
N ASP A 91 -6.69 -4.03 7.32
CA ASP A 91 -7.61 -3.51 8.33
C ASP A 91 -7.68 -1.98 8.29
N ARG A 92 -6.57 -1.29 8.04
CA ARG A 92 -6.58 0.16 7.80
C ARG A 92 -7.36 0.53 6.54
N ALA A 93 -7.14 -0.17 5.43
CA ALA A 93 -7.86 0.07 4.20
C ALA A 93 -9.38 -0.11 4.36
N VAL A 94 -9.79 -1.17 5.08
CA VAL A 94 -11.19 -1.48 5.39
C VAL A 94 -11.81 -0.45 6.33
N GLN A 95 -11.08 0.01 7.35
CA GLN A 95 -11.56 1.07 8.25
C GLN A 95 -11.80 2.38 7.51
N LEU A 96 -10.95 2.72 6.54
CA LEU A 96 -11.03 3.97 5.79
C LEU A 96 -12.15 3.92 4.73
N ASN A 97 -12.18 2.87 3.90
CA ASN A 97 -13.22 2.73 2.90
C ASN A 97 -13.41 1.27 2.44
N PRO A 98 -14.36 0.53 3.05
CA PRO A 98 -14.60 -0.88 2.72
C PRO A 98 -15.27 -1.10 1.35
N ASN A 99 -15.74 -0.03 0.69
CA ASN A 99 -16.45 -0.13 -0.58
C ASN A 99 -15.56 0.06 -1.80
N LEU A 100 -14.28 0.40 -1.64
CA LEU A 100 -13.37 0.53 -2.76
C LEU A 100 -13.11 -0.83 -3.43
N PRO A 101 -13.05 -0.88 -4.77
CA PRO A 101 -12.69 -2.09 -5.51
C PRO A 101 -11.37 -2.69 -5.05
N GLU A 102 -10.35 -1.87 -4.82
CA GLU A 102 -9.02 -2.28 -4.38
C GLU A 102 -9.06 -2.89 -2.98
N VAL A 103 -9.84 -2.30 -2.07
CA VAL A 103 -10.03 -2.84 -0.71
C VAL A 103 -10.73 -4.19 -0.76
N ARG A 104 -11.77 -4.33 -1.58
CA ARG A 104 -12.45 -5.62 -1.78
C ARG A 104 -11.54 -6.67 -2.41
N ALA A 105 -10.68 -6.27 -3.35
CA ALA A 105 -9.68 -7.17 -3.92
C ALA A 105 -8.70 -7.65 -2.84
N ALA A 106 -8.18 -6.75 -2.00
CA ALA A 106 -7.31 -7.11 -0.89
C ALA A 106 -8.01 -7.97 0.17
N GLN A 107 -9.31 -7.74 0.44
CA GLN A 107 -10.12 -8.60 1.31
C GLN A 107 -10.32 -10.00 0.73
N ALA A 108 -10.45 -10.14 -0.59
CA ALA A 108 -10.57 -11.43 -1.25
C ALA A 108 -9.29 -12.26 -1.08
N LEU A 109 -8.12 -11.60 -1.10
CA LEU A 109 -6.86 -12.27 -0.77
C LEU A 109 -6.98 -12.90 0.62
N ARG A 110 -7.44 -12.17 1.65
CA ARG A 110 -7.61 -12.69 3.03
C ARG A 110 -8.35 -14.02 3.14
N MET A 111 -9.30 -14.28 2.24
CA MET A 111 -10.11 -15.50 2.24
C MET A 111 -9.42 -16.70 1.60
N ASP A 112 -8.34 -16.47 0.85
CA ASP A 112 -7.60 -17.45 0.04
C ASP A 112 -6.39 -18.07 0.78
N HIS A 113 -6.22 -17.78 2.08
CA HIS A 113 -5.05 -18.25 2.87
C HIS A 113 -5.37 -18.85 4.23
#